data_AF-A0A7S7M270-F1
#
_entry.id   AF-A0A7S7M270-F1
#
_cell.length_a   1.000
_cell.length_b   1.000
_cell.length_c   1.000
_cell.angle_alpha   90.00
_cell.angle_beta   90.00
_cell.angle_gamma   90.00
#
_symmetry.space_group_name_H-M   'P 1'
#
loop_
_entity.id
_entity.type
_entity.pdbx_description
1 polymer ?
#
loop_
_entity_poly.entity_id
_entity_poly.type
_entity_poly.pdbx_seq_one_letter_code
_entity_poly.pdbx_strand_id
1 'polypeptide(L)'
;MLDFGPFISLSADDFNEKVEQGYEIIDIRRADEWECYGVIEGSHKITFFDEKGAYDIDGFLEVFTQIVTDKEQPFILVCAHARRTKAVGELLALQLKYTNVYELDGGINWGWIDKGYKTIR
;
A
#
# COMPACT_ATOMS: atom_id res chain seq x y z
N MET A 1 -12.89 4.00 -21.84
CA MET A 1 -12.29 4.28 -20.52
C MET A 1 -11.50 3.03 -20.17
N LEU A 2 -10.19 3.12 -19.92
CA LEU A 2 -9.41 1.95 -19.52
C LEU A 2 -9.90 1.56 -18.13
N ASP A 3 -10.63 0.45 -18.06
CA ASP A 3 -11.08 -0.16 -16.83
C ASP A 3 -9.89 -0.94 -16.25
N PHE A 4 -9.22 -0.36 -15.25
CA PHE A 4 -8.08 -0.97 -14.57
C PHE A 4 -8.51 -2.08 -13.58
N GLY A 5 -9.79 -2.46 -13.56
CA GLY A 5 -10.31 -3.47 -12.63
C GLY A 5 -10.32 -2.95 -11.18
N PRO A 6 -10.20 -3.83 -10.17
CA PRO A 6 -10.34 -3.47 -8.75
C PRO A 6 -9.12 -2.72 -8.16
N PHE A 7 -8.17 -2.28 -8.99
CA PHE A 7 -6.97 -1.57 -8.58
C PHE A 7 -7.08 -0.07 -8.90
N ILE A 8 -7.14 0.77 -7.85
CA ILE A 8 -7.41 2.21 -7.97
C ILE A 8 -6.23 3.00 -7.38
N SER A 9 -5.69 3.94 -8.16
CA SER A 9 -4.66 4.88 -7.69
C SER A 9 -5.30 6.13 -7.11
N LEU A 10 -4.94 6.49 -5.88
CA LEU A 10 -5.50 7.60 -5.11
C LEU A 10 -4.55 8.79 -5.08
N SER A 11 -5.10 10.00 -5.18
CA SER A 11 -4.38 11.21 -4.77
C SER A 11 -4.21 11.22 -3.24
N ALA A 12 -3.37 12.12 -2.70
CA ALA A 12 -3.22 12.26 -1.25
C ALA A 12 -4.52 12.72 -0.57
N ASP A 13 -5.33 13.53 -1.25
CA ASP A 13 -6.60 14.02 -0.74
C ASP A 13 -7.60 12.86 -0.67
N ASP A 14 -7.77 12.10 -1.75
CA ASP A 14 -8.62 10.90 -1.78
C ASP A 14 -8.13 9.84 -0.78
N PHE A 15 -6.81 9.68 -0.62
CA PHE A 15 -6.20 8.80 0.37
C PHE A 15 -6.68 9.15 1.77
N ASN A 16 -6.64 10.42 2.17
CA ASN A 16 -7.09 10.86 3.49
C ASN A 16 -8.58 10.59 3.68
N GLU A 17 -9.42 10.88 2.68
CA GLU A 17 -10.85 10.56 2.74
C GLU A 17 -11.10 9.06 2.94
N LYS A 18 -10.30 8.19 2.32
CA LYS A 18 -10.41 6.73 2.50
C LYS A 18 -9.95 6.26 3.86
N VAL A 19 -8.89 6.87 4.40
CA VAL A 19 -8.44 6.59 5.78
C VAL A 19 -9.51 6.99 6.79
N GLU A 20 -10.17 8.14 6.61
CA GLU A 20 -11.31 8.56 7.44
C GLU A 20 -12.52 7.60 7.34
N GLN A 21 -12.69 6.93 6.20
CA GLN A 21 -13.68 5.87 5.99
C GLN A 21 -13.28 4.53 6.63
N GLY A 22 -12.10 4.44 7.24
CA GLY A 22 -11.62 3.25 7.95
C GLY A 22 -10.83 2.27 7.08
N TYR A 23 -10.28 2.72 5.95
CA TYR A 23 -9.48 1.85 5.09
C TYR A 23 -8.13 1.58 5.73
N GLU A 24 -7.71 0.30 5.72
CA GLU A 24 -6.42 -0.10 6.28
C GLU A 24 -5.25 0.39 5.39
N ILE A 25 -4.17 0.85 6.00
CA ILE A 25 -2.97 1.31 5.27
C ILE A 25 -1.88 0.24 5.42
N ILE A 26 -1.40 -0.30 4.31
CA ILE A 26 -0.35 -1.32 4.28
C ILE A 26 0.89 -0.74 3.61
N ASP A 27 1.90 -0.38 4.42
CA ASP A 27 3.19 0.08 3.92
C ASP A 27 4.09 -1.12 3.61
N ILE A 28 4.31 -1.36 2.32
CA ILE A 28 5.06 -2.52 1.80
C ILE A 28 6.55 -2.25 1.57
N ARG A 29 7.06 -1.12 2.07
CA ARG A 29 8.48 -0.78 2.00
C ARG A 29 9.30 -1.64 2.95
N ARG A 30 10.61 -1.46 2.90
CA ARG A 30 11.54 -2.09 3.82
C ARG A 30 11.72 -1.27 5.10
N ALA A 31 12.23 -1.91 6.13
CA ALA A 31 12.50 -1.28 7.43
C ALA A 31 13.43 -0.06 7.34
N ASP A 32 14.50 -0.13 6.53
CA ASP A 32 15.42 1.00 6.31
C ASP A 32 14.71 2.24 5.75
N GLU A 33 13.70 2.04 4.89
CA GLU A 33 12.91 3.13 4.33
C GLU A 33 11.94 3.74 5.37
N TRP A 34 11.38 2.94 6.27
CA TRP A 34 10.54 3.42 7.38
C TRP A 34 11.37 4.28 8.35
N GLU A 35 12.56 3.82 8.73
CA GLU A 35 13.45 4.59 9.61
C GLU A 35 13.92 5.90 8.96
N CYS A 36 14.21 5.87 7.66
CA CYS A 36 14.72 7.04 6.94
C CYS A 36 13.63 8.09 6.68
N TYR A 37 12.45 7.67 6.19
CA TYR A 37 11.41 8.59 5.72
C TYR A 37 10.20 8.70 6.66
N GLY A 38 10.14 7.87 7.71
CA GLY A 38 8.92 7.69 8.50
C GLY A 38 7.88 6.89 7.74
N VAL A 39 6.69 6.76 8.34
CA VAL A 39 5.49 6.15 7.75
C VAL A 39 4.30 7.10 7.80
N ILE A 40 3.25 6.83 7.02
CA ILE A 40 1.97 7.52 7.19
C ILE A 40 1.35 7.01 8.50
N GLU A 41 0.79 7.89 9.32
CA GLU A 41 0.15 7.50 10.58
C GLU A 41 -0.93 6.44 10.35
N GLY A 42 -0.99 5.42 11.21
CA GLY A 42 -1.90 4.28 11.07
C GLY A 42 -1.43 3.18 10.10
N SER A 43 -0.24 3.30 9.49
CA SER A 43 0.30 2.29 8.58
C SER A 43 0.70 0.99 9.28
N HIS A 44 0.22 -0.14 8.78
CA HIS A 44 0.75 -1.47 9.05
C HIS A 44 1.98 -1.72 8.20
N LYS A 45 3.09 -2.05 8.86
CA LYS A 45 4.41 -2.19 8.24
C LYS A 45 4.65 -3.65 7.85
N ILE A 46 4.55 -3.97 6.55
CA ILE A 46 4.68 -5.35 6.04
C ILE A 46 5.56 -5.36 4.79
N THR A 47 6.87 -5.59 4.94
CA THR A 47 7.78 -5.62 3.79
C THR A 47 7.41 -6.74 2.81
N PHE A 48 7.25 -6.39 1.53
CA PHE A 48 7.00 -7.38 0.47
C PHE A 48 8.28 -7.78 -0.27
N PHE A 49 9.08 -6.80 -0.71
CA PHE A 49 10.32 -7.03 -1.44
C PHE A 49 11.55 -6.72 -0.58
N ASP A 50 12.52 -7.63 -0.57
CA ASP A 50 13.82 -7.40 0.05
C ASP A 50 14.73 -6.49 -0.81
N GLU A 51 15.95 -6.25 -0.34
CA GLU A 51 16.95 -5.41 -1.03
C GLU A 51 17.36 -5.95 -2.41
N LYS A 52 17.22 -7.26 -2.64
CA LYS A 52 17.54 -7.94 -3.90
C LYS A 52 16.30 -8.06 -4.81
N GLY A 53 15.13 -7.62 -4.35
CA GLY A 53 13.87 -7.75 -5.04
C GLY A 53 13.24 -9.15 -4.94
N ALA A 54 13.72 -10.01 -4.05
CA ALA A 54 13.05 -11.26 -3.74
C ALA A 54 11.85 -11.00 -2.82
N TYR A 55 10.84 -11.88 -2.89
CA TYR A 55 9.65 -11.81 -2.05
C TYR A 55 9.20 -13.21 -1.62
N ASP A 56 8.57 -13.29 -0.46
CA ASP A 56 7.89 -14.48 0.07
C ASP A 56 6.39 -14.17 0.16
N ILE A 57 5.61 -14.72 -0.76
CA ILE A 57 4.18 -14.47 -0.81
C ILE A 57 3.43 -15.10 0.35
N ASP A 58 3.86 -16.28 0.83
CA ASP A 58 3.16 -16.99 1.89
C ASP A 58 3.38 -16.28 3.23
N GLY A 59 4.63 -15.90 3.53
CA GLY A 59 4.95 -15.10 4.71
C GLY A 59 4.30 -13.71 4.69
N PHE A 60 4.20 -13.07 3.52
CA PHE A 60 3.45 -11.82 3.40
C PHE A 60 1.97 -12.01 3.72
N LEU A 61 1.32 -13.04 3.15
CA LEU A 61 -0.10 -13.29 3.35
C LEU A 61 -0.44 -13.69 4.79
N GLU A 62 0.46 -14.36 5.50
CA GLU A 62 0.29 -14.70 6.91
C GLU A 62 0.04 -13.46 7.78
N VAL A 63 0.81 -12.38 7.55
CA VAL A 63 0.65 -11.12 8.29
C VAL A 63 -0.48 -10.28 7.69
N PHE A 64 -0.54 -10.18 6.36
CA PHE A 64 -1.53 -9.36 5.66
C PHE A 64 -2.98 -9.76 6.02
N THR A 65 -3.27 -11.06 6.11
CA THR A 65 -4.63 -11.56 6.41
C THR A 65 -5.08 -11.38 7.86
N GLN A 66 -4.16 -11.04 8.77
CA GLN A 66 -4.49 -10.63 10.13
C GLN A 66 -5.10 -9.22 10.18
N ILE A 67 -4.83 -8.41 9.14
CA ILE A 67 -5.31 -7.04 9.01
C ILE A 67 -6.49 -6.99 8.02
N VAL A 68 -6.31 -7.59 6.85
CA VAL A 68 -7.31 -7.68 5.77
C VAL A 68 -7.93 -9.07 5.78
N THR A 69 -9.03 -9.22 6.51
CA THR A 69 -9.61 -10.51 6.90
C THR A 69 -10.53 -11.13 5.86
N ASP A 70 -11.03 -10.34 4.91
CA ASP A 70 -11.84 -10.82 3.78
C ASP A 70 -11.43 -10.13 2.47
N LYS A 71 -11.93 -10.64 1.33
CA LYS A 71 -11.52 -10.19 -0.02
C LYS A 71 -12.16 -8.86 -0.45
N GLU A 72 -13.22 -8.44 0.23
CA GLU A 72 -13.96 -7.20 -0.01
C GLU A 72 -13.52 -6.09 0.93
N GLN A 73 -12.83 -6.41 2.04
CA GLN A 73 -12.27 -5.40 2.93
C GLN A 73 -11.32 -4.47 2.17
N PRO A 74 -11.55 -3.15 2.19
CA PRO A 74 -10.74 -2.20 1.47
C PRO A 74 -9.42 -1.91 2.18
N PHE A 75 -8.35 -1.75 1.42
CA PHE A 75 -7.03 -1.38 1.93
C PHE A 75 -6.23 -0.58 0.90
N ILE A 76 -5.27 0.21 1.39
CA ILE A 76 -4.41 1.06 0.59
C ILE A 76 -2.97 0.59 0.74
N LEU A 77 -2.33 0.26 -0.38
CA LEU A 77 -0.92 -0.09 -0.43
C LEU A 77 -0.07 1.18 -0.55
N VAL A 78 1.04 1.23 0.18
CA VAL A 78 2.01 2.33 0.12
C VAL A 78 3.42 1.78 -0.14
N CYS A 79 4.14 2.37 -1.11
CA CYS A 79 5.58 2.19 -1.26
C CYS A 79 6.28 3.52 -1.54
N ALA A 80 7.59 3.50 -1.85
CA ALA A 80 8.35 4.74 -2.09
C ALA A 80 7.80 5.59 -3.26
N HIS A 81 7.52 4.96 -4.42
CA HIS A 81 7.21 5.64 -5.69
C HIS A 81 6.12 4.93 -6.51
N ALA A 82 5.15 4.29 -5.86
CA ALA A 82 4.08 3.47 -6.45
C ALA A 82 4.50 2.24 -7.32
N ARG A 83 5.79 2.00 -7.58
CA ARG A 83 6.22 0.88 -8.44
C ARG A 83 5.94 -0.50 -7.86
N ARG A 84 6.23 -0.68 -6.57
CA ARG A 84 6.03 -1.98 -5.87
C ARG A 84 4.56 -2.24 -5.61
N THR A 85 3.80 -1.19 -5.28
CA THR A 85 2.36 -1.27 -5.01
C THR A 85 1.57 -1.64 -6.25
N LYS A 86 1.97 -1.20 -7.46
CA LYS A 86 1.40 -1.70 -8.71
C LYS A 86 1.58 -3.21 -8.88
N ALA A 87 2.81 -3.71 -8.71
CA ALA A 87 3.09 -5.14 -8.85
C ALA A 87 2.33 -5.99 -7.80
N VAL A 88 2.35 -5.56 -6.54
CA VAL A 88 1.64 -6.26 -5.45
C VAL A 88 0.13 -6.12 -5.61
N GLY A 89 -0.37 -4.94 -5.96
CA GLY A 89 -1.78 -4.65 -6.16
C GLY A 89 -2.37 -5.49 -7.30
N GLU A 90 -1.69 -5.59 -8.43
CA GLU A 90 -2.09 -6.48 -9.54
C GLU A 90 -2.12 -7.95 -9.11
N LEU A 91 -1.13 -8.41 -8.33
CA LEU A 91 -1.13 -9.77 -7.78
C LEU A 91 -2.34 -10.00 -6.87
N LEU A 92 -2.60 -9.10 -5.91
CA LEU A 92 -3.71 -9.22 -4.97
C LEU A 92 -5.07 -9.17 -5.70
N ALA A 93 -5.23 -8.22 -6.62
CA ALA A 93 -6.44 -8.03 -7.40
C ALA A 93 -6.71 -9.19 -8.37
N LEU A 94 -5.77 -9.46 -9.26
CA LEU A 94 -6.00 -10.32 -10.41
C LEU A 94 -5.80 -11.79 -10.08
N GLN A 95 -4.82 -12.12 -9.24
CA GLN A 95 -4.52 -13.51 -8.90
C GLN A 95 -5.28 -13.94 -7.64
N LEU A 96 -5.23 -13.12 -6.58
CA LEU A 96 -5.82 -13.47 -5.29
C LEU A 96 -7.24 -12.93 -5.08
N LYS A 97 -7.81 -12.25 -6.09
CA LYS A 97 -9.22 -11.84 -6.18
C LYS A 97 -9.69 -10.88 -5.08
N TYR A 98 -8.80 -10.05 -4.55
CA TYR A 98 -9.23 -8.90 -3.75
C TYR A 98 -9.93 -7.88 -4.65
N THR A 99 -11.06 -7.33 -4.19
CA THR A 99 -11.94 -6.49 -5.02
C THR A 99 -11.83 -5.00 -4.74
N ASN A 100 -11.17 -4.63 -3.64
CA ASN A 100 -11.04 -3.26 -3.16
C ASN A 100 -9.56 -2.93 -2.86
N VAL A 101 -8.74 -2.90 -3.92
CA VAL A 101 -7.29 -2.68 -3.81
C VAL A 101 -6.94 -1.26 -4.24
N TYR A 102 -6.32 -0.51 -3.34
CA TYR A 102 -5.95 0.88 -3.62
C TYR A 102 -4.44 1.07 -3.48
N GLU A 103 -3.89 2.09 -4.14
CA GLU A 103 -2.54 2.58 -3.86
C GLU A 103 -2.51 4.09 -3.72
N LEU A 104 -1.48 4.61 -3.04
CA LEU A 104 -1.14 6.02 -3.10
C LEU A 104 -0.37 6.34 -4.38
N ASP A 105 -0.93 7.17 -5.25
CA ASP A 105 -0.27 7.62 -6.48
C ASP A 105 1.06 8.31 -6.16
N GLY A 106 2.12 7.97 -6.89
CA GLY A 106 3.46 8.49 -6.63
C GLY A 106 4.12 7.99 -5.32
N GLY A 107 3.44 7.15 -4.53
CA GLY A 107 3.96 6.62 -3.27
C GLY A 107 4.24 7.69 -2.21
N ILE A 108 4.85 7.30 -1.10
CA ILE A 108 5.11 8.20 0.02
C ILE A 108 6.08 9.33 -0.34
N ASN A 109 7.00 9.14 -1.28
CA ASN A 109 7.95 10.20 -1.60
C ASN A 109 7.30 11.31 -2.43
N TRP A 110 6.68 10.97 -3.57
CA TRP A 110 6.14 11.97 -4.51
C TRP A 110 4.67 12.31 -4.25
N GLY A 111 3.89 11.32 -3.82
CA GLY A 111 2.47 11.45 -3.55
C GLY A 111 2.17 12.07 -2.20
N TRP A 112 3.07 11.95 -1.23
CA TRP A 112 2.86 12.39 0.16
C TRP A 112 3.84 13.49 0.58
N ILE A 113 5.12 13.15 0.71
CA ILE A 113 6.15 14.05 1.27
C ILE A 113 6.34 15.28 0.38
N ASP A 114 6.50 15.10 -0.94
CA ASP A 114 6.65 16.22 -1.88
C ASP A 114 5.39 17.09 -1.98
N LYS A 115 4.23 16.58 -1.54
CA LYS A 115 2.98 17.31 -1.44
C LYS A 115 2.83 18.05 -0.09
N GLY A 116 3.79 17.92 0.81
CA GLY A 116 3.82 18.60 2.11
C GLY A 116 3.13 17.85 3.24
N TYR A 117 2.68 16.62 3.01
CA TYR A 117 2.10 15.77 4.05
C TYR A 117 3.19 15.22 4.97
N LYS A 118 2.83 15.02 6.25
CA LYS A 118 3.77 14.61 7.30
C LYS A 118 3.84 13.10 7.44
N THR A 119 5.00 12.61 7.82
CA THR A 119 5.21 11.24 8.29
C THR A 119 5.47 11.22 9.78
N ILE A 120 5.29 10.06 10.40
CA ILE A 120 5.65 9.80 11.79
C ILE A 120 6.84 8.83 11.86
N ARG A 121 7.62 8.93 12.94
CA ARG A 121 8.74 8.04 13.27
C ARG A 121 8.56 7.52 14.69
#